data_AF-A0A6A7C4Z6-F1
#
_entry.id   AF-A0A6A7C4Z6-F1
#
_cell.length_a   1.000
_cell.length_b   1.000
_cell.length_c   1.000
_cell.angle_alpha   90.00
_cell.angle_beta   90.00
_cell.angle_gamma   90.00
#
_symmetry.space_group_name_H-M   'P 1'
#
loop_
_entity.id
_entity.type
_entity.pdbx_description
1 polymer ?
#
loop_
_entity_poly.entity_id
_entity_poly.type
_entity_poly.pdbx_seq_one_letter_code
_entity_poly.pdbx_strand_id
1 'polypeptide(L)'
;MGRELQKRKNRSSISKVRRKPKSKKKIIHNAIVAQGWDKSQTLAQNYERIGLAVKLNKHVSAGATAAEKAKRTAPLAIKAKAKSDHIEVKEAKVERDPETGEIVRVVETKKFNPLNDILNSDDESDKEEPQAVARTDIVRELEKEADRPATRYKRKQSENEKQFIAELVAKHGQDYTAMARDIKINYMQRSEGDLKRRVRLWESDGGN
;
A
#
# COMPACT_ATOMS: atom_id res chain seq x y z
N MET A 1 -54.89 -14.35 11.10
CA MET A 1 -53.44 -14.62 11.04
C MET A 1 -52.65 -13.52 11.75
N GLY A 2 -52.39 -13.55 13.06
CA GLY A 2 -52.66 -14.66 13.98
C GLY A 2 -52.16 -14.48 15.42
N ARG A 3 -51.98 -13.26 15.95
CA ARG A 3 -51.61 -13.07 17.37
C ARG A 3 -52.60 -12.18 18.09
N GLU A 4 -53.31 -12.72 19.08
CA GLU A 4 -54.32 -11.99 19.85
C GLU A 4 -53.75 -10.76 20.54
N LEU A 5 -52.49 -10.82 20.98
CA LEU A 5 -51.78 -9.66 21.54
C LEU A 5 -51.54 -8.54 20.53
N GLN A 6 -51.26 -8.83 19.25
CA GLN A 6 -51.12 -7.79 18.23
C GLN A 6 -52.49 -7.20 17.85
N LYS A 7 -53.53 -8.03 17.80
CA LYS A 7 -54.91 -7.55 17.64
C LYS A 7 -55.35 -6.70 18.82
N ARG A 8 -55.02 -7.09 20.06
CA ARG A 8 -55.28 -6.31 21.28
C ARG A 8 -54.49 -5.01 21.28
N LYS A 9 -53.23 -5.00 20.82
CA LYS A 9 -52.41 -3.79 20.64
C LYS A 9 -52.91 -2.86 19.53
N ASN A 10 -53.46 -3.41 18.45
CA ASN A 10 -54.02 -2.63 17.35
C ASN A 10 -55.44 -2.12 17.67
N ARG A 11 -56.17 -2.82 18.53
CA ARG A 11 -57.50 -2.44 19.05
C ARG A 11 -57.41 -1.55 20.28
N SER A 12 -56.33 -1.63 21.05
CA SER A 12 -56.09 -0.74 22.18
C SER A 12 -55.90 0.67 21.66
N SER A 13 -56.48 1.64 22.36
CA SER A 13 -56.30 3.08 22.11
C SER A 13 -54.89 3.60 22.40
N ILE A 14 -53.95 2.72 22.78
CA ILE A 14 -52.57 3.06 23.12
C ILE A 14 -51.77 3.28 21.83
N SER A 15 -51.17 4.47 21.72
CA SER A 15 -50.34 4.80 20.56
C SER A 15 -49.13 3.87 20.43
N LYS A 16 -48.84 3.45 19.20
CA LYS A 16 -47.70 2.57 18.92
C LYS A 16 -46.40 3.36 19.01
N VAL A 17 -45.48 2.92 19.88
CA VAL A 17 -44.11 3.48 19.93
C VAL A 17 -43.42 3.25 18.59
N ARG A 18 -43.09 4.34 17.88
CA ARG A 18 -42.33 4.31 16.61
C ARG A 18 -41.00 5.01 16.81
N ARG A 19 -39.89 4.35 16.50
CA ARG A 19 -38.55 4.96 16.51
C ARG A 19 -38.16 5.39 15.10
N LYS A 20 -37.64 6.61 14.95
CA LYS A 20 -37.01 7.06 13.71
C LYS A 20 -35.68 6.31 13.51
N PRO A 21 -35.30 5.98 12.26
CA PRO A 21 -34.01 5.37 11.99
C PRO A 21 -32.86 6.38 12.25
N LYS A 22 -31.69 5.85 12.64
CA LYS A 22 -30.47 6.66 12.79
C LYS A 22 -30.00 7.22 11.44
N SER A 23 -29.36 8.38 11.48
CA SER A 23 -28.88 9.05 10.26
C SER A 23 -27.73 8.30 9.57
N LYS A 24 -27.62 8.51 8.25
CA LYS A 24 -26.81 7.73 7.31
C LYS A 24 -25.37 8.26 7.10
N LYS A 25 -24.88 9.12 8.01
CA LYS A 25 -23.66 9.93 7.82
C LYS A 25 -22.51 9.36 8.63
N LYS A 26 -21.33 9.29 8.00
CA LYS A 26 -20.18 8.52 8.50
C LYS A 26 -19.37 9.31 9.52
N ILE A 27 -18.86 8.57 10.50
CA ILE A 27 -17.94 9.01 11.53
C ILE A 27 -16.54 8.86 10.93
N ILE A 28 -15.86 9.99 10.76
CA ILE A 28 -14.53 10.08 10.20
C ILE A 28 -13.55 10.00 11.37
N HIS A 29 -12.66 9.02 11.36
CA HIS A 29 -11.75 8.77 12.48
C HIS A 29 -10.53 9.70 12.47
N ASN A 30 -10.01 10.01 11.28
CA ASN A 30 -8.88 10.94 11.15
C ASN A 30 -9.39 12.39 11.15
N ALA A 31 -8.83 13.22 12.03
CA ALA A 31 -9.19 14.64 12.15
C ALA A 31 -8.92 15.44 10.87
N ILE A 32 -7.83 15.15 10.15
CA ILE A 32 -7.43 15.82 8.91
C ILE A 32 -8.45 15.56 7.79
N VAL A 33 -8.87 14.30 7.62
CA VAL A 33 -9.92 13.96 6.65
C VAL A 33 -11.28 14.55 7.05
N ALA A 34 -11.55 14.66 8.35
CA ALA A 34 -12.80 15.24 8.85
C ALA A 34 -12.90 16.74 8.55
N GLN A 35 -11.78 17.47 8.58
CA GLN A 35 -11.70 18.87 8.14
C GLN A 35 -12.02 19.02 6.65
N GLY A 36 -11.60 18.05 5.84
CA GLY A 36 -11.86 17.99 4.40
C GLY A 36 -13.24 17.49 3.96
N TRP A 37 -14.15 17.20 4.89
CA TRP A 37 -15.38 16.46 4.54
C TRP A 37 -16.60 17.35 4.37
N ASP A 38 -17.18 17.35 3.16
CA ASP A 38 -18.46 18.00 2.92
C ASP A 38 -19.64 17.03 3.10
N LYS A 39 -20.65 17.44 3.88
CA LYS A 39 -21.84 16.61 4.18
C LYS A 39 -22.87 16.62 3.06
N SER A 40 -22.81 17.58 2.13
CA SER A 40 -23.68 17.64 0.95
C SER A 40 -23.21 16.73 -0.17
N GLN A 41 -21.89 16.59 -0.31
CA GLN A 41 -21.30 15.78 -1.35
C GLN A 41 -21.45 14.28 -1.07
N THR A 42 -21.52 13.51 -2.16
CA THR A 42 -21.42 12.07 -2.06
C THR A 42 -20.03 11.67 -1.56
N LEU A 43 -19.89 10.45 -1.06
CA LEU A 43 -18.59 9.94 -0.64
C LEU A 43 -17.56 10.05 -1.77
N ALA A 44 -17.95 9.68 -3.01
CA ALA A 44 -17.04 9.70 -4.15
C ALA A 44 -16.52 11.11 -4.44
N GLN A 45 -17.43 12.08 -4.52
CA GLN A 45 -17.10 13.49 -4.74
C GLN A 45 -16.18 14.06 -3.66
N ASN A 46 -16.41 13.71 -2.39
CA ASN A 46 -15.54 14.15 -1.30
C ASN A 46 -14.12 13.59 -1.41
N TYR A 47 -13.99 12.30 -1.65
CA TYR A 47 -12.68 11.66 -1.79
C TYR A 47 -11.94 12.20 -3.03
N GLU A 48 -12.63 12.36 -4.17
CA GLU A 48 -12.08 13.02 -5.36
C GLU A 48 -11.63 14.46 -5.07
N ARG A 49 -12.44 15.23 -4.34
CA ARG A 49 -12.11 16.60 -3.93
C ARG A 49 -10.91 16.67 -2.99
N ILE A 50 -10.80 15.73 -2.06
CA ILE A 50 -9.65 15.62 -1.17
C ILE A 50 -8.42 15.13 -1.95
N GLY A 51 -8.58 14.51 -3.12
CA GLY A 51 -7.47 13.92 -3.88
C GLY A 51 -7.13 12.49 -3.43
N LEU A 52 -8.07 11.83 -2.75
CA LEU A 52 -7.97 10.43 -2.37
C LEU A 52 -8.73 9.56 -3.35
N ALA A 53 -8.17 8.39 -3.67
CA ALA A 53 -8.87 7.42 -4.50
C ALA A 53 -10.11 6.86 -3.77
N VAL A 54 -11.28 6.95 -4.41
CA VAL A 54 -12.53 6.34 -3.91
C VAL A 54 -12.47 4.80 -3.99
N LYS A 55 -11.88 4.29 -5.09
CA LYS A 55 -11.74 2.87 -5.41
C LYS A 55 -10.38 2.65 -6.06
N LEU A 56 -9.66 1.61 -5.63
CA LEU A 56 -8.30 1.30 -6.09
C LEU A 56 -8.27 0.68 -7.51
N ASN A 57 -9.26 -0.16 -7.86
CA ASN A 57 -9.32 -0.85 -9.16
C ASN A 57 -10.63 -0.49 -9.90
N LYS A 58 -10.53 0.09 -11.11
CA LYS A 58 -11.70 0.44 -11.95
C LYS A 58 -12.47 -0.78 -12.47
N HIS A 59 -11.85 -1.96 -12.51
CA HIS A 59 -12.36 -3.17 -13.18
C HIS A 59 -13.11 -4.18 -12.29
N VAL A 60 -13.20 -3.96 -10.96
CA VAL A 60 -13.82 -4.92 -10.02
C VAL A 60 -15.32 -4.67 -9.80
N SER A 61 -15.87 -3.60 -10.37
CA SER A 61 -17.25 -3.16 -10.11
C SER A 61 -17.93 -2.80 -11.44
N ALA A 62 -18.57 -3.79 -12.08
CA ALA A 62 -19.53 -3.52 -13.15
C ALA A 62 -20.56 -2.49 -12.66
N GLY A 63 -20.59 -1.30 -13.28
CA GLY A 63 -21.58 -0.26 -12.97
C GLY A 63 -21.06 1.07 -12.43
N ALA A 64 -19.84 1.50 -12.76
CA ALA A 64 -19.56 2.93 -12.80
C ALA A 64 -20.09 3.47 -14.13
N THR A 65 -21.20 4.21 -14.09
CA THR A 65 -21.68 4.99 -15.22
C THR A 65 -20.59 5.98 -15.60
N ALA A 66 -19.85 5.67 -16.66
CA ALA A 66 -19.16 6.68 -17.43
C ALA A 66 -20.23 7.67 -17.90
N ALA A 67 -20.36 8.79 -17.19
CA ALA A 67 -21.11 9.92 -17.68
C ALA A 67 -20.36 10.45 -18.91
N GLU A 68 -20.84 9.99 -20.06
CA GLU A 68 -20.89 10.69 -21.33
C GLU A 68 -19.55 11.21 -21.90
N LYS A 69 -18.92 10.40 -22.75
CA LYS A 69 -18.56 10.85 -24.10
C LYS A 69 -18.82 9.75 -25.13
N ALA A 70 -19.57 10.15 -26.16
CA ALA A 70 -19.82 9.50 -27.45
C ALA A 70 -20.74 8.26 -27.48
N LYS A 71 -22.05 8.52 -27.57
CA LYS A 71 -22.91 7.70 -28.44
C LYS A 71 -22.43 7.86 -29.89
N ARG A 72 -21.86 6.80 -30.46
CA ARG A 72 -21.91 6.54 -31.90
C ARG A 72 -22.30 5.07 -32.08
N THR A 73 -23.59 4.83 -32.26
CA THR A 73 -24.08 3.58 -32.87
C THR A 73 -23.76 3.66 -34.36
N ALA A 74 -22.64 3.08 -34.78
CA ALA A 74 -22.30 2.92 -36.19
C ALA A 74 -22.72 1.51 -36.66
N PRO A 75 -23.45 1.36 -37.79
CA PRO A 75 -24.02 0.10 -38.27
C PRO A 75 -22.99 -0.86 -38.92
N LEU A 76 -21.70 -0.74 -38.58
CA LEU A 76 -20.57 -1.46 -39.21
C LEU A 76 -19.50 -1.92 -38.20
N ALA A 77 -19.90 -2.56 -37.11
CA ALA A 77 -18.93 -3.11 -36.15
C ALA A 77 -18.38 -4.48 -36.61
N ILE A 78 -17.07 -4.48 -36.87
CA ILE A 78 -16.21 -5.53 -37.42
C ILE A 78 -16.07 -6.71 -36.44
N LYS A 79 -16.25 -7.95 -36.92
CA LYS A 79 -15.94 -9.18 -36.17
C LYS A 79 -14.43 -9.22 -35.87
N ALA A 80 -14.07 -9.50 -34.62
CA ALA A 80 -12.68 -9.66 -34.18
C ALA A 80 -11.93 -10.64 -35.10
N LYS A 81 -10.85 -10.17 -35.73
CA LYS A 81 -9.88 -11.09 -36.36
C LYS A 81 -9.18 -11.85 -35.25
N ALA A 82 -9.24 -13.18 -35.35
CA ALA A 82 -8.43 -14.08 -34.55
C ALA A 82 -6.94 -13.72 -34.71
N LYS A 83 -6.17 -13.83 -33.62
CA LYS A 83 -4.71 -13.67 -33.66
C LYS A 83 -4.14 -14.65 -34.67
N SER A 84 -3.39 -14.16 -35.65
CA SER A 84 -2.64 -15.02 -36.57
C SER A 84 -1.38 -15.52 -35.88
N ASP A 85 -1.13 -16.83 -35.92
CA ASP A 85 0.07 -17.49 -35.40
C ASP A 85 1.35 -17.19 -36.22
N HIS A 86 1.30 -16.20 -37.12
CA HIS A 86 2.45 -15.78 -37.91
C HIS A 86 3.29 -14.75 -37.15
N ILE A 87 4.51 -15.15 -36.83
CA ILE A 87 5.56 -14.27 -36.31
C ILE A 87 6.10 -13.45 -37.49
N GLU A 88 5.83 -12.15 -37.51
CA GLU A 88 6.43 -11.22 -38.47
C GLU A 88 7.92 -11.04 -38.12
N VAL A 89 8.80 -11.65 -38.91
CA VAL A 89 10.25 -11.49 -38.78
C VAL A 89 10.63 -10.09 -39.26
N LYS A 90 11.14 -9.25 -38.35
CA LYS A 90 11.59 -7.89 -38.65
C LYS A 90 13.10 -7.84 -38.83
N GLU A 91 13.56 -7.11 -39.85
CA GLU A 91 14.97 -6.81 -40.06
C GLU A 91 15.43 -5.65 -39.16
N ALA A 92 16.60 -5.78 -38.53
CA ALA A 92 17.21 -4.73 -37.72
C ALA A 92 18.63 -4.45 -38.21
N LYS A 93 19.00 -3.16 -38.32
CA LYS A 93 20.38 -2.75 -38.63
C LYS A 93 21.20 -2.77 -37.34
N VAL A 94 22.31 -3.49 -37.37
CA VAL A 94 23.19 -3.72 -36.22
C VAL A 94 24.59 -3.20 -36.54
N GLU A 95 25.10 -2.30 -35.70
CA GLU A 95 26.49 -1.85 -35.75
C GLU A 95 27.35 -2.80 -34.89
N ARG A 96 28.40 -3.37 -35.50
CA ARG A 96 29.34 -4.29 -34.85
C ARG A 96 30.73 -3.68 -34.82
N ASP A 97 31.46 -3.93 -33.74
CA ASP A 97 32.84 -3.49 -33.59
C ASP A 97 33.76 -4.27 -34.55
N PRO A 98 34.71 -3.63 -35.25
CA PRO A 98 35.44 -4.28 -36.35
C PRO A 98 36.47 -5.31 -35.90
N GLU A 99 36.92 -5.28 -34.63
CA GLU A 99 37.95 -6.19 -34.13
C GLU A 99 37.40 -7.40 -33.36
N THR A 100 36.31 -7.24 -32.62
CA THR A 100 35.76 -8.28 -31.73
C THR A 100 34.47 -8.90 -32.26
N GLY A 101 33.79 -8.25 -33.21
CA GLY A 101 32.52 -8.73 -33.78
C GLY A 101 31.34 -8.68 -32.81
N GLU A 102 31.52 -8.11 -31.61
CA GLU A 102 30.46 -7.92 -30.64
C GLU A 102 29.48 -6.82 -31.09
N ILE A 103 28.20 -7.00 -30.72
CA ILE A 103 27.12 -6.08 -31.09
C ILE A 103 27.17 -4.89 -30.14
N VAL A 104 27.57 -3.72 -30.65
CA VAL A 104 27.67 -2.49 -29.85
C VAL A 104 26.32 -1.78 -29.79
N ARG A 105 25.58 -1.73 -30.91
CA ARG A 105 24.30 -1.01 -30.97
C ARG A 105 23.33 -1.60 -31.99
N VAL A 106 22.09 -1.81 -31.56
CA VAL A 106 20.95 -2.08 -32.45
C VAL A 106 20.28 -0.74 -32.76
N VAL A 107 20.28 -0.34 -34.04
CA VAL A 107 19.71 0.92 -34.48
C VAL A 107 18.23 0.69 -34.82
N GLU A 108 17.36 1.00 -33.86
CA GLU A 108 15.92 0.99 -34.08
C GLU A 108 15.52 2.20 -34.92
N THR A 109 15.15 1.97 -36.19
CA THR A 109 14.55 3.02 -37.01
C THR A 109 13.12 3.25 -36.53
N LYS A 110 12.92 4.21 -35.62
CA LYS A 110 11.59 4.74 -35.33
C LYS A 110 11.00 5.24 -36.64
N LYS A 111 9.87 4.67 -37.06
CA LYS A 111 9.12 5.18 -38.22
C LYS A 111 8.67 6.60 -37.86
N PHE A 112 9.31 7.59 -38.45
CA PHE A 112 8.90 8.98 -38.30
C PHE A 112 7.49 9.10 -38.89
N ASN A 113 6.52 9.54 -38.09
CA ASN A 113 5.12 9.72 -38.49
C ASN A 113 4.85 11.22 -38.75
N PRO A 114 5.29 11.78 -39.89
CA PRO A 114 5.24 13.23 -40.14
C PRO A 114 3.82 13.78 -40.25
N LEU A 115 2.82 12.92 -40.48
CA LEU A 115 1.40 13.27 -40.58
C LEU A 115 0.62 13.04 -39.30
N ASN A 116 1.27 12.52 -38.24
CA ASN A 116 0.64 12.19 -36.97
C ASN A 116 -0.61 11.30 -37.13
N ASP A 117 -0.50 10.28 -37.99
CA ASP A 117 -1.61 9.39 -38.32
C ASP A 117 -1.84 8.35 -37.22
N ILE A 118 -3.10 8.20 -36.79
CA ILE A 118 -3.51 7.44 -35.59
C ILE A 118 -3.36 5.92 -35.79
N LEU A 119 -3.30 5.45 -37.04
CA LEU A 119 -3.19 4.01 -37.36
C LEU A 119 -1.74 3.50 -37.37
N ASN A 120 -0.74 4.37 -37.35
CA ASN A 120 0.68 4.00 -37.40
C ASN A 120 1.39 4.21 -36.04
N SER A 121 0.63 4.63 -35.01
CA SER A 121 1.08 4.86 -33.65
C SER A 121 0.69 3.75 -32.68
N ASP A 122 0.52 2.52 -33.17
CA ASP A 122 0.35 1.32 -32.31
C ASP A 122 1.70 0.91 -31.69
N ASP A 123 2.39 1.89 -31.08
CA ASP A 123 3.39 1.58 -30.07
C ASP A 123 2.61 1.30 -28.78
N GLU A 124 2.57 0.02 -28.43
CA GLU A 124 1.87 -0.59 -27.29
C GLU A 124 2.47 -0.16 -25.93
N SER A 125 3.01 1.05 -25.87
CA SER A 125 3.76 1.63 -24.75
C SER A 125 3.14 2.91 -24.17
N ASP A 126 2.05 3.44 -24.74
CA ASP A 126 1.33 4.56 -24.14
C ASP A 126 0.28 4.05 -23.13
N LYS A 127 0.76 3.33 -22.10
CA LYS A 127 0.05 3.32 -20.82
C LYS A 127 0.14 4.75 -20.30
N GLU A 128 -0.92 5.52 -20.53
CA GLU A 128 -1.12 6.82 -19.87
C GLU A 128 -0.93 6.63 -18.37
N GLU A 129 0.26 6.98 -17.86
CA GLU A 129 0.47 7.08 -16.43
C GLU A 129 -0.51 8.13 -15.90
N PRO A 130 -1.26 7.82 -14.83
CA PRO A 130 -2.22 8.78 -14.31
C PRO A 130 -1.47 10.04 -13.90
N GLN A 131 -1.74 11.14 -14.61
CA GLN A 131 -1.20 12.47 -14.31
C GLN A 131 -1.33 12.73 -12.81
N ALA A 132 -0.21 13.08 -12.17
CA ALA A 132 -0.15 13.37 -10.74
C ALA A 132 -1.14 14.49 -10.41
N VAL A 133 -2.30 14.10 -9.88
CA VAL A 133 -3.36 15.02 -9.46
C VAL A 133 -2.75 15.98 -8.43
N ALA A 134 -3.00 17.28 -8.59
CA ALA A 134 -2.47 18.33 -7.71
C ALA A 134 -2.62 17.92 -6.23
N ARG A 135 -1.50 17.85 -5.49
CA ARG A 135 -1.51 17.51 -4.07
C ARG A 135 -2.33 18.56 -3.32
N THR A 136 -3.50 18.17 -2.84
CA THR A 136 -4.30 19.04 -1.99
C THR A 136 -3.57 19.25 -0.66
N ASP A 137 -3.84 20.36 0.03
CA ASP A 137 -3.21 20.66 1.32
C ASP A 137 -3.46 19.54 2.36
N ILE A 138 -4.63 18.89 2.29
CA ILE A 138 -5.04 17.78 3.16
C ILE A 138 -4.20 16.53 2.89
N VAL A 139 -3.95 16.19 1.63
CA VAL A 139 -3.09 15.06 1.27
C VAL A 139 -1.66 15.33 1.75
N ARG A 140 -1.16 16.56 1.59
CA ARG A 140 0.16 16.95 2.11
C ARG A 140 0.26 16.82 3.63
N GLU A 141 -0.80 17.10 4.37
CA GLU A 141 -0.84 16.90 5.83
C GLU A 141 -0.90 15.42 6.22
N LEU A 142 -1.66 14.60 5.49
CA LEU A 142 -1.70 13.16 5.69
C LEU A 142 -0.35 12.50 5.38
N GLU A 143 0.35 12.95 4.34
CA GLU A 143 1.72 12.53 4.03
C GLU A 143 2.66 12.88 5.20
N LYS A 144 2.61 14.11 5.71
CA LYS A 144 3.41 14.52 6.88
C LYS A 144 3.10 13.70 8.14
N GLU A 145 1.82 13.36 8.37
CA GLU A 145 1.42 12.52 9.50
C GLU A 145 1.92 11.07 9.33
N ALA A 146 1.88 10.54 8.10
CA ALA A 146 2.38 9.20 7.78
C ALA A 146 3.91 9.10 7.87
N ASP A 147 4.61 10.14 7.44
CA ASP A 147 6.08 10.25 7.51
C ASP A 147 6.59 10.44 8.94
N ARG A 148 5.72 10.78 9.89
CA ARG A 148 6.10 10.95 11.30
C ARG A 148 6.65 9.60 11.82
N PRO A 149 7.91 9.55 12.29
CA PRO A 149 8.48 8.32 12.81
C PRO A 149 7.74 7.92 14.10
N ALA A 150 7.14 6.72 14.09
CA ALA A 150 6.54 6.18 15.30
C ALA A 150 7.62 5.92 16.36
N THR A 151 7.41 6.42 17.58
CA THR A 151 8.29 6.15 18.71
C THR A 151 8.21 4.67 19.07
N ARG A 152 9.17 3.87 18.59
CA ARG A 152 9.26 2.45 18.94
C ARG A 152 9.86 2.32 20.34
N TYR A 153 9.19 1.57 21.21
CA TYR A 153 9.73 1.23 22.52
C TYR A 153 11.00 0.38 22.37
N LYS A 154 12.13 0.88 22.88
CA LYS A 154 13.37 0.11 22.97
C LYS A 154 13.26 -0.85 24.16
N ARG A 155 13.37 -2.16 23.91
CA ARG A 155 13.40 -3.15 25.00
C ARG A 155 14.68 -2.98 25.82
N LYS A 156 14.53 -2.94 27.13
CA LYS A 156 15.62 -2.86 28.11
C LYS A 156 15.81 -4.22 28.77
N GLN A 157 17.01 -4.48 29.30
CA GLN A 157 17.27 -5.64 30.15
C GLN A 157 16.64 -5.45 31.53
N SER A 158 16.24 -6.56 32.17
CA SER A 158 15.83 -6.54 33.58
C SER A 158 17.05 -6.34 34.48
N GLU A 159 16.83 -5.87 35.71
CA GLU A 159 17.90 -5.60 36.67
C GLU A 159 18.75 -6.83 36.99
N ASN A 160 18.11 -7.99 37.20
CA ASN A 160 18.81 -9.24 37.46
C ASN A 160 19.67 -9.68 36.28
N GLU A 161 19.23 -9.45 35.04
CA GLU A 161 20.06 -9.74 33.86
C GLU A 161 21.28 -8.84 33.79
N LYS A 162 21.16 -7.56 34.19
CA LYS A 162 22.29 -6.65 34.25
C LYS A 162 23.32 -7.08 35.28
N GLN A 163 22.87 -7.52 36.46
CA GLN A 163 23.76 -8.06 37.50
C GLN A 163 24.48 -9.33 37.04
N PHE A 164 23.73 -10.27 36.45
CA PHE A 164 24.28 -11.49 35.87
C PHE A 164 25.36 -11.21 34.82
N ILE A 165 25.13 -10.25 33.92
CA ILE A 165 26.11 -9.84 32.91
C ILE A 165 27.30 -9.14 33.57
N ALA A 166 27.06 -8.25 34.53
CA ALA A 166 28.12 -7.55 35.24
C ALA A 166 29.07 -8.53 35.95
N GLU A 167 28.55 -9.58 36.58
CA GLU A 167 29.36 -10.64 37.19
C GLU A 167 30.20 -11.41 36.16
N LEU A 168 29.62 -11.73 35.00
CA LEU A 168 30.35 -12.41 33.92
C LEU A 168 31.48 -11.53 33.35
N VAL A 169 31.19 -10.25 33.11
CA VAL A 169 32.15 -9.27 32.59
C VAL A 169 33.24 -9.00 33.63
N ALA A 170 32.89 -8.88 34.91
CA ALA A 170 33.87 -8.69 35.99
C ALA A 170 34.86 -9.86 36.11
N LYS A 171 34.42 -11.09 35.82
CA LYS A 171 35.26 -12.29 35.93
C LYS A 171 36.06 -12.63 34.67
N HIS A 172 35.44 -12.51 33.49
CA HIS A 172 36.00 -12.98 32.22
C HIS A 172 36.29 -11.87 31.21
N GLY A 173 35.98 -10.60 31.53
CA GLY A 173 36.23 -9.46 30.66
C GLY A 173 35.45 -9.54 29.34
N GLN A 174 36.14 -9.72 28.22
CA GLN A 174 35.55 -9.86 26.88
C GLN A 174 35.61 -11.30 26.32
N ASP A 175 36.07 -12.27 27.12
CA ASP A 175 36.22 -13.65 26.69
C ASP A 175 34.90 -14.43 26.75
N TYR A 176 34.07 -14.28 25.71
CA TYR A 176 32.74 -14.91 25.65
C TYR A 176 32.77 -16.45 25.67
N THR A 177 33.84 -17.07 25.18
CA THR A 177 34.03 -18.54 25.24
C THR A 177 34.24 -19.01 26.67
N ALA A 178 34.96 -18.24 27.49
CA ALA A 178 35.16 -18.50 28.91
C ALA A 178 33.86 -18.26 29.71
N MET A 179 33.13 -17.18 29.40
CA MET A 179 31.81 -16.91 30.01
C MET A 179 30.80 -18.02 29.74
N ALA A 180 30.76 -18.55 28.51
CA ALA A 180 29.84 -19.62 28.16
C ALA A 180 30.16 -20.93 28.91
N ARG A 181 31.46 -21.21 29.15
CA ARG A 181 31.94 -22.39 29.88
C ARG A 181 31.83 -22.27 31.40
N ASP A 182 31.57 -21.08 31.94
CA ASP A 182 31.47 -20.87 33.39
C ASP A 182 30.14 -21.38 33.95
N ILE A 183 30.13 -22.65 34.36
CA ILE A 183 28.93 -23.33 34.89
C ILE A 183 28.39 -22.64 36.17
N LYS A 184 29.24 -21.93 36.93
CA LYS A 184 28.84 -21.34 38.21
C LYS A 184 28.02 -20.07 37.99
N ILE A 185 28.54 -19.14 37.19
CA ILE A 185 27.85 -17.88 36.93
C ILE A 185 26.82 -18.10 35.82
N ASN A 186 27.19 -18.71 34.69
CA ASN A 186 26.28 -19.06 33.60
C ASN A 186 25.50 -20.36 33.90
N TYR A 187 24.73 -20.36 34.98
CA TYR A 187 23.92 -21.50 35.42
C TYR A 187 22.97 -22.02 34.32
N MET A 188 22.42 -21.11 33.52
CA MET A 188 21.49 -21.44 32.43
C MET A 188 22.19 -21.95 31.17
N GLN A 189 23.53 -22.08 31.16
CA GLN A 189 24.32 -22.52 30.02
C GLN A 189 23.99 -21.74 28.73
N ARG A 190 23.86 -20.41 28.86
CA ARG A 190 23.61 -19.50 27.73
C ARG A 190 24.75 -19.60 26.72
N SER A 191 24.40 -19.61 25.43
CA SER A 191 25.39 -19.72 24.35
C SER A 191 26.21 -18.44 24.19
N GLU A 192 27.39 -18.56 23.60
CA GLU A 192 28.33 -17.46 23.37
C GLU A 192 27.67 -16.28 22.61
N GLY A 193 26.89 -16.59 21.55
CA GLY A 193 26.18 -15.56 20.77
C GLY A 193 25.04 -14.88 21.53
N ASP A 194 24.45 -15.56 22.51
CA ASP A 194 23.41 -14.99 23.37
C ASP A 194 24.03 -14.05 24.43
N LEU A 195 25.15 -14.47 25.03
CA LEU A 195 25.95 -13.63 25.93
C LEU A 195 26.46 -12.38 25.20
N LYS A 196 27.01 -12.52 23.99
CA LYS A 196 27.48 -11.40 23.17
C LYS A 196 26.39 -10.35 22.90
N ARG A 197 25.17 -10.79 22.56
CA ARG A 197 24.04 -9.88 22.33
C ARG A 197 23.63 -9.14 23.60
N ARG A 198 23.63 -9.84 24.74
CA ARG A 198 23.26 -9.23 26.03
C ARG A 198 24.33 -8.28 26.55
N VAL A 199 25.61 -8.63 26.48
CA VAL A 199 26.72 -7.74 26.83
C VAL A 199 26.66 -6.47 25.99
N ARG A 200 26.47 -6.59 24.67
CA ARG A 200 26.32 -5.41 23.79
C ARG A 200 25.16 -4.50 24.19
N LEU A 201 24.03 -5.07 24.59
CA LEU A 201 22.87 -4.30 25.05
C LEU A 201 23.13 -3.66 26.42
N TRP A 202 23.80 -4.37 27.32
CA TRP A 202 24.22 -3.89 28.64
C TRP A 202 25.21 -2.71 28.54
N GLU A 203 26.22 -2.82 27.69
CA GLU A 203 27.17 -1.75 27.36
C GLU A 203 26.44 -0.51 26.80
N SER A 204 25.48 -0.72 25.89
CA SER A 204 24.69 0.39 25.32
C SER A 204 23.78 1.08 26.33
N ASP A 205 23.40 0.38 27.41
CA ASP A 205 22.59 0.89 28.52
C ASP A 205 23.45 1.58 29.60
N GLY A 206 24.77 1.68 29.42
CA GLY A 206 25.70 2.36 30.34
C GLY A 206 26.31 1.46 31.42
N GLY A 207 26.40 0.15 31.17
CA GLY A 207 27.15 -0.77 32.03
C GLY A 207 28.66 -0.50 31.96
N ASN A 208 29.25 -0.14 33.11
CA ASN A 208 30.68 -0.14 33.39
C ASN A 208 30.95 -1.17 34.49
#